data_AF-A0A957C6V2-F1
#
_entry.id   AF-A0A957C6V2-F1
#
_cell.length_a   1.000
_cell.length_b   1.000
_cell.length_c   1.000
_cell.angle_alpha   90.00
_cell.angle_beta   90.00
_cell.angle_gamma   90.00
#
_symmetry.space_group_name_H-M   'P 1'
#
loop_
_entity.id
_entity.type
_entity.pdbx_description
1 polymer ?
#
loop_
_entity_poly.entity_id
_entity_poly.type
_entity_poly.pdbx_seq_one_letter_code
_entity_poly.pdbx_strand_id
1 'polypeptide(L)'
;MAAIANDGTLLPPTLVDFIGGDGVPVTVQSVEPVGALPLSSENLESIRQGMWGVANNEILGTAVDPLAQLPVPVAGKTGTSETGGEPHAWFAG
;
A
#
# COMPACT_ATOMS: atom_id res chain seq x y z
N MET A 1 -0.70 1.80 3.70
CA MET A 1 -0.75 2.08 2.25
C MET A 1 -2.12 1.78 1.65
N ALA A 2 -2.72 0.62 1.91
CA ALA A 2 -4.04 0.25 1.38
C ALA A 2 -5.12 1.35 1.49
N ALA A 3 -5.23 2.07 2.61
CA ALA A 3 -6.20 3.17 2.72
C ALA A 3 -5.93 4.33 1.75
N ILE A 4 -4.66 4.63 1.45
CA ILE A 4 -4.30 5.63 0.43
C ILE A 4 -4.68 5.12 -0.97
N ALA A 5 -4.50 3.82 -1.24
CA ALA A 5 -4.94 3.22 -2.50
C ALA A 5 -6.48 3.21 -2.61
N ASN A 6 -7.20 2.98 -1.51
CA ASN A 6 -8.67 2.85 -1.45
C ASN A 6 -9.39 4.18 -1.18
N ASP A 7 -8.95 5.27 -1.80
CA ASP A 7 -9.58 6.59 -1.69
C ASP A 7 -9.78 7.13 -0.27
N GLY A 8 -8.90 6.73 0.66
CA GLY A 8 -8.97 7.09 2.07
C GLY A 8 -9.75 6.11 2.94
N THR A 9 -10.36 5.07 2.39
CA THR A 9 -11.17 4.10 3.16
C THR A 9 -10.29 3.11 3.91
N LEU A 10 -10.50 2.99 5.23
CA LEU A 10 -9.81 2.02 6.08
C LEU A 10 -10.59 0.71 6.11
N LEU A 11 -10.07 -0.30 5.41
CA LEU A 11 -10.53 -1.68 5.52
C LEU A 11 -9.62 -2.43 6.51
N PRO A 12 -10.17 -3.23 7.44
CA PRO A 12 -9.35 -4.07 8.31
C PRO A 12 -8.70 -5.19 7.50
N PRO A 13 -7.44 -5.56 7.78
CA PRO A 13 -6.81 -6.69 7.13
C PRO A 13 -7.47 -8.00 7.60
N THR A 14 -7.85 -8.85 6.64
CA THR A 14 -8.38 -10.19 6.90
C THR A 14 -7.52 -11.24 6.22
N LEU A 15 -7.50 -12.45 6.80
CA LEU A 15 -6.83 -13.61 6.21
C LEU A 15 -7.82 -14.60 5.58
N VAL A 16 -9.06 -14.60 6.06
CA VAL A 16 -10.10 -15.52 5.60
C VAL A 16 -10.92 -14.83 4.51
N ASP A 17 -11.20 -15.54 3.43
CA ASP A 17 -12.09 -15.07 2.34
C ASP A 17 -13.47 -15.74 2.49
N PHE A 18 -13.47 -17.05 2.72
CA PHE A 18 -14.68 -17.80 3.07
C PHE A 18 -14.33 -19.03 3.91
N ILE A 19 -15.36 -19.62 4.52
CA ILE A 19 -15.31 -20.89 5.26
C ILE A 19 -16.32 -21.83 4.61
N GLY A 20 -15.87 -22.96 4.08
CA GLY A 20 -16.72 -23.95 3.40
C GLY A 20 -15.91 -25.04 2.68
N GLY A 21 -16.59 -26.02 2.09
CA GLY A 21 -15.95 -27.16 1.41
C GLY A 21 -16.95 -28.27 1.08
N ASP A 22 -16.48 -29.45 0.63
CA ASP A 22 -17.35 -30.56 0.21
C ASP A 22 -18.43 -30.91 1.26
N GLY A 23 -19.69 -30.65 0.92
CA GLY A 23 -20.84 -30.88 1.80
C GLY A 23 -21.03 -29.85 2.94
N VAL A 24 -20.18 -28.84 3.05
CA VAL A 24 -20.26 -27.75 4.04
C VAL A 24 -20.72 -26.46 3.35
N PRO A 25 -21.82 -25.83 3.81
CA PRO A 25 -22.25 -24.54 3.29
C PRO A 25 -21.14 -23.48 3.34
N VAL A 26 -20.97 -22.76 2.24
CA VAL A 26 -19.99 -21.69 2.13
C VAL A 26 -20.50 -20.44 2.85
N THR A 27 -19.70 -19.93 3.78
CA THR A 27 -19.88 -18.63 4.44
C THR A 27 -18.77 -17.69 3.99
N VAL A 28 -19.12 -16.65 3.25
CA VAL A 28 -18.16 -15.61 2.80
C VAL A 28 -17.92 -14.63 3.94
N GLN A 29 -16.66 -14.24 4.17
CA GLN A 29 -16.32 -13.21 5.12
C GLN A 29 -16.63 -11.82 4.52
N SER A 30 -17.51 -11.06 5.15
CA SER A 30 -17.67 -9.63 4.83
C SER A 30 -16.57 -8.81 5.49
N VAL A 31 -16.07 -7.80 4.76
CA VAL A 31 -15.10 -6.83 5.27
C VAL A 31 -15.76 -5.46 5.23
N GLU A 32 -16.07 -4.92 6.40
CA GLU A 32 -16.68 -3.60 6.52
C GLU A 32 -15.62 -2.52 6.77
N PRO A 33 -15.77 -1.31 6.19
CA PRO A 33 -14.92 -0.17 6.52
C PRO A 33 -14.97 0.15 8.01
N VAL A 34 -13.79 0.37 8.61
CA VAL A 34 -13.64 0.77 10.02
C VAL A 34 -13.38 2.26 10.18
N GLY A 35 -13.26 3.00 9.09
CA GLY A 35 -13.10 4.45 9.10
C GLY A 35 -12.63 5.01 7.76
N ALA A 36 -12.30 6.30 7.78
CA ALA A 36 -11.68 7.01 6.66
C ALA A 36 -10.51 7.87 7.15
N LEU A 37 -9.51 8.08 6.29
CA LEU A 37 -8.43 9.02 6.56
C LEU A 37 -9.00 10.44 6.69
N PRO A 38 -8.59 11.23 7.70
CA PRO A 38 -9.06 12.59 7.90
C PRO A 38 -8.31 13.56 6.96
N LEU A 39 -8.41 13.33 5.65
CA LEU A 39 -7.71 14.09 4.61
C LEU A 39 -8.73 14.63 3.60
N SER A 40 -8.43 15.81 3.03
CA SER A 40 -9.12 16.28 1.82
C SER A 40 -8.73 15.40 0.63
N SER A 41 -9.58 15.39 -0.41
CA SER A 41 -9.27 14.73 -1.68
C SER A 41 -8.00 15.29 -2.33
N GLU A 42 -7.78 16.60 -2.24
CA GLU A 42 -6.57 17.27 -2.73
C GLU A 42 -5.30 16.79 -2.01
N ASN A 43 -5.35 16.65 -0.69
CA ASN A 43 -4.22 16.14 0.08
C ASN A 43 -3.94 14.66 -0.24
N LEU A 44 -4.99 13.85 -0.38
CA LEU A 44 -4.85 12.45 -0.75
C LEU A 44 -4.22 12.29 -2.13
N GLU A 45 -4.64 13.09 -3.11
CA GLU A 45 -4.08 13.09 -4.44
C GLU A 45 -2.61 13.55 -4.44
N SER A 46 -2.29 14.60 -3.69
CA SER A 46 -0.91 15.07 -3.53
C SER A 46 0.01 13.97 -2.97
N ILE A 47 -0.49 13.18 -2.00
CA ILE A 47 0.24 12.02 -1.45
C ILE A 47 0.46 10.95 -2.53
N ARG A 48 -0.58 10.61 -3.32
CA ARG A 48 -0.48 9.63 -4.40
C ARG A 48 0.52 10.04 -5.48
N GLN A 49 0.51 11.31 -5.87
CA GLN A 49 1.47 11.85 -6.83
C GLN A 49 2.90 11.80 -6.28
N GLY A 50 3.10 12.12 -5.00
CA GLY A 50 4.39 11.96 -4.34
C GLY A 50 4.87 10.51 -4.33
N MET A 51 3.99 9.57 -3.99
CA MET A 51 4.28 8.13 -4.00
C MET A 51 4.61 7.59 -5.40
N TRP A 52 3.92 8.09 -6.43
CA TRP A 52 4.24 7.79 -7.82
C TRP A 52 5.64 8.27 -8.18
N GLY A 53 5.98 9.52 -7.83
CA GLY A 53 7.28 10.11 -8.11
C GLY A 53 8.45 9.33 -7.51
N VAL A 54 8.27 8.70 -6.34
CA VAL A 54 9.32 7.89 -5.69
C VAL A 54 9.84 6.77 -6.57
N ALA A 55 8.97 6.11 -7.34
CA ALA A 55 9.33 4.98 -8.20
C ALA A 55 9.48 5.37 -9.67
N ASN A 56 8.96 6.52 -10.10
CA ASN A 56 8.85 6.86 -11.53
C ASN A 56 9.53 8.19 -11.93
N ASN A 57 9.94 9.04 -10.98
CA ASN A 57 10.67 10.27 -11.31
C ASN A 57 12.16 9.97 -11.45
N GLU A 58 12.67 9.91 -12.68
CA GLU A 58 14.07 9.56 -12.99
C GLU A 58 15.13 10.47 -12.36
N ILE A 59 14.76 11.68 -11.94
CA ILE A 59 15.69 12.68 -11.38
C ILE A 59 15.71 12.63 -9.85
N LEU A 60 14.55 12.47 -9.22
CA LEU A 60 14.37 12.64 -7.76
C LEU A 60 13.87 11.39 -7.03
N GLY A 61 13.43 10.37 -7.77
CA GLY A 61 12.82 9.18 -7.20
C GLY A 61 13.85 8.30 -6.50
N THR A 62 13.55 7.89 -5.27
CA THR A 62 14.47 7.08 -4.45
C THR A 62 14.35 5.58 -4.70
N ALA A 63 13.41 5.14 -5.55
CA ALA A 63 13.14 3.74 -5.83
C ALA A 63 13.01 3.43 -7.33
N VAL A 64 13.51 4.32 -8.21
CA VAL A 64 13.45 4.16 -9.66
C VAL A 64 14.21 2.90 -10.09
N ASP A 65 15.53 2.86 -9.89
CA ASP A 65 16.36 1.74 -10.36
C ASP A 65 15.97 0.39 -9.73
N PRO A 66 15.71 0.29 -8.41
CA PRO A 66 15.35 -0.99 -7.79
C PRO A 66 14.03 -1.58 -8.30
N LEU A 67 13.11 -0.75 -8.79
CA LEU A 67 11.76 -1.17 -9.21
C LEU A 67 11.54 -1.11 -10.73
N ALA A 68 12.47 -0.55 -11.50
CA ALA A 68 12.33 -0.30 -12.95
C ALA A 68 12.01 -1.56 -13.78
N GLN A 69 12.39 -2.75 -13.31
CA GLN A 69 12.19 -4.01 -14.03
C GLN A 69 10.84 -4.69 -13.71
N LEU A 70 10.04 -4.16 -12.79
CA LEU A 70 8.74 -4.74 -12.50
C LEU A 70 7.79 -4.53 -13.69
N PRO A 71 6.99 -5.55 -14.07
CA PRO A 71 6.07 -5.46 -15.22
C PRO A 71 4.79 -4.67 -14.89
N VAL A 72 4.75 -3.98 -13.75
CA VAL A 72 3.61 -3.24 -13.25
C VAL A 72 4.04 -1.86 -12.79
N PRO A 73 3.21 -0.83 -12.97
CA PRO A 73 3.49 0.48 -12.41
C PRO A 73 3.44 0.42 -10.88
N VAL A 74 4.38 1.10 -10.22
CA VAL A 74 4.50 1.12 -8.75
C VAL A 74 4.37 2.54 -8.22
N ALA A 75 3.63 2.70 -7.12
CA ALA A 75 3.64 3.88 -6.29
C ALA A 75 3.90 3.45 -4.85
N GLY A 76 4.72 4.19 -4.13
CA GLY A 76 5.04 3.86 -2.75
C GLY A 76 6.02 4.82 -2.12
N LYS A 77 6.57 4.42 -0.99
CA LYS A 77 7.57 5.22 -0.28
C LYS A 77 8.65 4.33 0.33
N THR A 78 9.89 4.76 0.15
CA THR A 78 11.06 4.22 0.83
C THR A 78 11.13 4.70 2.26
N GLY A 79 11.79 3.93 3.11
CA GLY A 79 12.37 4.46 4.32
C GLY A 79 13.58 3.66 4.80
N THR A 80 14.25 4.24 5.77
CA THR A 80 15.45 3.69 6.38
C THR A 80 15.32 3.88 7.88
N SER A 81 15.58 2.83 8.65
CA SER A 81 15.75 2.93 10.09
C SER A 81 17.20 2.67 10.42
N GLU A 82 17.88 3.67 10.96
CA GLU A 82 19.23 3.52 11.47
C GLU A 82 19.25 2.57 12.67
N THR A 83 20.32 1.80 12.79
CA THR A 83 20.57 0.88 13.91
C THR A 83 22.03 1.03 14.36
N GLY A 84 22.44 0.30 15.41
CA GLY A 84 23.86 0.21 15.78
C GLY A 84 24.70 -0.68 14.84
N GLY A 85 24.09 -1.28 13.82
CA GLY A 85 24.73 -2.11 12.80
C GLY A 85 24.23 -1.72 11.40
N GLU A 86 23.97 -2.70 10.54
CA GLU A 86 23.38 -2.43 9.22
C GLU A 86 21.96 -1.84 9.38
N PRO A 87 21.63 -0.73 8.70
CA PRO A 87 20.29 -0.16 8.74
C PRO A 87 19.23 -1.12 8.19
N HIS A 88 18.00 -0.96 8.67
CA HIS A 88 16.84 -1.61 8.06
C HIS A 88 16.33 -0.76 6.89
N ALA A 89 16.09 -1.42 5.75
CA ALA A 89 15.47 -0.81 4.59
C ALA A 89 14.07 -1.37 4.40
N TRP A 90 13.10 -0.50 4.11
CA TRP A 90 11.73 -0.89 3.80
C TRP A 90 11.18 -0.07 2.62
N PHE A 91 10.23 -0.69 1.93
CA PHE A 91 9.41 -0.05 0.93
C PHE A 91 7.95 -0.43 1.22
N ALA A 92 7.05 0.56 1.19
CA ALA A 92 5.63 0.33 1.31
C ALA A 92 4.92 0.99 0.12
N GLY A 93 4.05 0.24 -0.55
CA GLY A 93 3.24 0.69 -1.69
C GLY A 93 1.79 0.28 -1.48
#